data_AF-W5M1A5-F1
#
_entry.id   AF-W5M1A5-F1
#
_cell.length_a   1.000
_cell.length_b   1.000
_cell.length_c   1.000
_cell.angle_alpha   90.00
_cell.angle_beta   90.00
_cell.angle_gamma   90.00
#
_symmetry.space_group_name_H-M   'P 1'
#
loop_
_entity.id
_entity.type
_entity.pdbx_description
1 polymer ?
#
loop_
_entity_poly.entity_id
_entity_poly.type
_entity_poly.pdbx_seq_one_letter_code
_entity_poly.pdbx_strand_id
1 'polypeptide(L)'
;MQLDSRSFFWEVAPGGESTVSGFVTLLAVAQALASVNETSATLLPKNILFAFFQGETFDYIGSSRMVYDMQNGKFPVGLDNVDSVVEIGQLYRVTSGELQPVAHTLTVASKKTQPRRNGDPLIATLLQTSGYLWDVPMCSLSRAPSRDSHPDRSARAHPCLFPTKFPAVRLARGAMAPLVQEYHESSYDTADNLRLKYPSGMTPEQQLEFVTDTAQALSEVATVVARALYKHAGGSDADLSNIQADPKTVTQMLYGFLIQSNNSWFRSLVSPDRPSDILEDRAPQYYVAVNTPVRSTQLVKYVLANLTGTVTNLTKEQCQSPEQGTGESKELYEYLWVQGSVPPNATDAVPHCVRAAVRLSKAVSPAFELKDYGSQTYSTWTESRWKLIKARIFLVASRELEMTTLSVGIVVLVLSLLVTYFVSSKADVIFTNSREPASAAY
;
A
#
# COMPACT_ATOMS: atom_id res chain seq x y z
N MET A 1 9.48 1.20 6.09
CA MET A 1 8.79 0.03 5.50
C MET A 1 8.20 0.42 4.15
N GLN A 2 8.33 -0.42 3.11
CA GLN A 2 7.69 -0.23 1.80
C GLN A 2 6.16 -0.31 1.92
N LEU A 3 5.43 0.60 1.26
CA LEU A 3 3.96 0.68 1.24
C LEU A 3 3.37 0.46 -0.17
N ASP A 4 4.20 0.47 -1.21
CA ASP A 4 3.82 0.16 -2.59
C ASP A 4 4.23 -1.22 -3.06
N SER A 5 3.53 -1.70 -4.07
CA SER A 5 3.94 -2.80 -4.94
C SER A 5 3.73 -2.39 -6.39
N ARG A 6 4.23 -3.20 -7.33
CA ARG A 6 3.95 -3.09 -8.76
C ARG A 6 3.72 -4.46 -9.37
N SER A 7 3.18 -4.47 -10.58
CA SER A 7 3.24 -5.65 -11.45
C SER A 7 3.51 -5.23 -12.90
N PHE A 8 3.43 -6.19 -13.81
CA PHE A 8 3.47 -5.91 -15.24
C PHE A 8 2.26 -5.09 -15.72
N PHE A 9 1.10 -5.24 -15.09
CA PHE A 9 -0.15 -4.60 -15.51
C PHE A 9 -0.45 -3.36 -14.68
N TRP A 10 -0.87 -2.29 -15.37
CA TRP A 10 -1.30 -1.05 -14.75
C TRP A 10 -2.52 -1.30 -13.82
N GLU A 11 -2.52 -0.67 -12.65
CA GLU A 11 -3.52 -0.83 -11.58
C GLU A 11 -3.73 -2.25 -11.02
N VAL A 12 -2.86 -3.21 -11.36
CA VAL A 12 -2.86 -4.54 -10.72
C VAL A 12 -1.56 -4.66 -9.92
N ALA A 13 -1.63 -4.47 -8.61
CA ALA A 13 -0.48 -4.54 -7.71
C ALA A 13 -0.94 -5.01 -6.32
N PRO A 14 -1.23 -6.31 -6.15
CA PRO A 14 -1.78 -6.83 -4.90
C PRO A 14 -0.77 -6.83 -3.74
N GLY A 15 0.52 -7.01 -4.00
CA GLY A 15 1.60 -6.77 -3.04
C GLY A 15 1.57 -7.56 -1.73
N GLY A 16 0.98 -8.76 -1.73
CA GLY A 16 0.75 -9.57 -0.53
C GLY A 16 1.98 -9.78 0.34
N GLU A 17 2.93 -10.57 -0.13
CA GLU A 17 4.15 -10.85 0.63
C GLU A 17 5.16 -9.71 0.53
N SER A 18 5.31 -9.11 -0.65
CA SER A 18 6.29 -8.03 -0.90
C SER A 18 6.07 -6.80 -0.03
N THR A 19 4.80 -6.47 0.26
CA THR A 19 4.41 -5.19 0.84
C THR A 19 3.51 -5.35 2.06
N VAL A 20 2.34 -5.99 1.90
CA VAL A 20 1.30 -6.05 2.94
C VAL A 20 1.77 -6.77 4.18
N SER A 21 2.42 -7.93 4.04
CA SER A 21 2.94 -8.68 5.18
C SER A 21 3.84 -7.83 6.08
N GLY A 22 4.72 -7.03 5.48
CA GLY A 22 5.69 -6.22 6.22
C GLY A 22 5.06 -4.99 6.86
N PHE A 23 4.19 -4.24 6.17
CA PHE A 23 3.58 -3.06 6.77
C PHE A 23 2.50 -3.41 7.79
N VAL A 24 1.77 -4.52 7.61
CA VAL A 24 0.83 -5.02 8.63
C VAL A 24 1.59 -5.41 9.88
N THR A 25 2.75 -6.06 9.75
CA THR A 25 3.62 -6.34 10.90
C THR A 25 4.07 -5.04 11.57
N LEU A 26 4.47 -4.02 10.82
CA LEU A 26 4.87 -2.73 11.39
C LEU A 26 3.71 -2.00 12.10
N LEU A 27 2.49 -2.08 11.57
CA LEU A 27 1.28 -1.56 12.23
C LEU A 27 1.00 -2.30 13.54
N ALA A 28 1.15 -3.62 13.55
CA ALA A 28 1.00 -4.45 14.74
C ALA A 28 2.07 -4.15 15.80
N VAL A 29 3.31 -3.85 15.38
CA VAL A 29 4.38 -3.36 16.26
C VAL A 29 3.97 -2.03 16.91
N ALA A 30 3.44 -1.10 16.12
CA ALA A 30 2.99 0.20 16.62
C ALA A 30 1.84 0.06 17.64
N GLN A 31 0.87 -0.81 17.36
CA GLN A 31 -0.21 -1.15 18.28
C GLN A 31 0.32 -1.73 19.60
N ALA A 32 1.22 -2.72 19.54
CA ALA A 32 1.76 -3.37 20.72
C ALA A 32 2.59 -2.43 21.61
N LEU A 33 3.17 -1.38 21.02
CA LEU A 33 3.88 -0.33 21.76
C LEU A 33 2.95 0.74 22.33
N ALA A 34 1.82 1.01 21.66
CA ALA A 34 0.84 1.98 22.12
C ALA A 34 0.19 1.57 23.45
N SER A 35 -0.03 0.27 23.69
CA SER A 35 -0.61 -0.25 24.94
C SER A 35 0.25 0.04 26.18
N VAL A 36 1.56 0.22 26.02
CA VAL A 36 2.47 0.57 27.13
C VAL A 36 2.33 2.02 27.53
N ASN A 37 2.13 2.91 26.56
CA ASN A 37 1.95 4.34 26.85
C ASN A 37 0.67 4.60 27.66
N GLU A 38 -0.35 3.74 27.52
CA GLU A 38 -1.60 3.83 28.29
C GLU A 38 -1.44 3.32 29.73
N THR A 39 -0.54 2.37 29.97
CA THR A 39 -0.42 1.65 31.25
C THR A 39 0.73 2.14 32.12
N SER A 40 1.82 2.60 31.50
CA SER A 40 3.03 3.05 32.18
C SER A 40 3.37 4.45 31.69
N ALA A 41 3.29 5.46 32.56
CA ALA A 41 3.71 6.85 32.29
C ALA A 41 5.24 6.99 32.20
N THR A 42 5.90 6.02 31.57
CA THR A 42 7.36 5.90 31.51
C THR A 42 7.88 6.79 30.40
N LEU A 43 8.53 7.88 30.79
CA LEU A 43 9.31 8.70 29.86
C LEU A 43 10.49 7.88 29.34
N LEU A 44 10.39 7.41 28.09
CA LEU A 44 11.49 6.75 27.41
C LEU A 44 12.56 7.79 27.00
N PRO A 45 13.85 7.48 27.16
CA PRO A 45 14.93 8.39 26.76
C PRO A 45 15.05 8.56 25.25
N LYS A 46 14.56 7.61 24.45
CA LYS A 46 14.53 7.70 22.99
C LYS A 46 13.10 7.56 22.48
N ASN A 47 12.79 8.29 21.41
CA ASN A 47 11.50 8.17 20.72
C ASN A 47 11.57 7.14 19.59
N ILE A 48 10.44 6.53 19.25
CA ILE A 48 10.30 5.57 18.15
C ILE A 48 9.46 6.23 17.04
N LEU A 49 10.07 6.43 15.88
CA LEU A 49 9.39 6.95 14.69
C LEU A 49 9.03 5.79 13.74
N PHE A 50 7.74 5.61 13.47
CA PHE A 50 7.26 4.69 12.44
C PHE A 50 7.20 5.39 11.08
N ALA A 51 7.75 4.76 10.05
CA ALA A 51 7.77 5.31 8.69
C ALA A 51 7.33 4.27 7.64
N PHE A 52 6.33 4.65 6.87
CA PHE A 52 5.78 3.91 5.74
C PHE A 52 6.08 4.69 4.46
N PHE A 53 6.85 4.10 3.56
CA PHE A 53 7.40 4.76 2.38
C PHE A 53 6.66 4.34 1.13
N GLN A 54 6.21 5.32 0.36
CA GLN A 54 5.62 5.12 -0.96
C GLN A 54 6.64 5.32 -2.08
N GLY A 55 6.52 4.53 -3.14
CA GLY A 55 7.39 4.56 -4.31
C GLY A 55 8.75 3.89 -4.10
N GLU A 56 8.86 2.94 -3.16
CA GLU A 56 10.09 2.18 -2.94
C GLU A 56 10.40 1.25 -4.11
N THR A 57 9.37 0.72 -4.79
CA THR A 57 9.53 -0.16 -5.97
C THR A 57 10.04 0.58 -7.23
N PHE A 58 10.12 1.91 -7.18
CA PHE A 58 10.52 2.80 -8.27
C PHE A 58 11.80 3.57 -7.94
N ASP A 59 12.85 2.84 -7.53
CA ASP A 59 14.14 3.40 -7.09
C ASP A 59 14.01 4.33 -5.87
N TYR A 60 13.28 3.86 -4.84
CA TYR A 60 13.29 4.47 -3.50
C TYR A 60 12.79 5.93 -3.46
N ILE A 61 11.71 6.25 -4.18
CA ILE A 61 11.18 7.62 -4.30
C ILE A 61 10.89 8.21 -2.91
N GLY A 62 10.15 7.48 -2.06
CA GLY A 62 9.68 7.99 -0.77
C GLY A 62 10.79 8.11 0.26
N SER A 63 11.59 7.05 0.43
CA SER A 63 12.66 7.06 1.42
C SER A 63 13.80 8.02 1.03
N SER A 64 14.15 8.12 -0.26
CA SER A 64 15.15 9.09 -0.72
C SER A 64 14.69 10.53 -0.52
N ARG A 65 13.39 10.77 -0.72
CA ARG A 65 12.77 12.05 -0.43
C ARG A 65 12.82 12.41 1.06
N MET A 66 12.49 11.48 1.95
CA MET A 66 12.59 11.72 3.39
C MET A 66 14.02 12.05 3.82
N VAL A 67 15.03 11.31 3.33
CA VAL A 67 16.45 11.61 3.62
C VAL A 67 16.84 12.99 3.11
N TYR A 68 16.43 13.34 1.89
CA TYR A 68 16.67 14.67 1.32
C TYR A 68 16.04 15.77 2.19
N ASP A 69 14.79 15.61 2.63
CA ASP A 69 14.13 16.60 3.48
C ASP A 69 14.81 16.71 4.86
N MET A 70 15.25 15.59 5.46
CA MET A 70 16.02 15.59 6.71
C MET A 70 17.37 16.32 6.58
N GLN A 71 18.09 16.11 5.48
CA GLN A 71 19.38 16.76 5.22
C GLN A 71 19.25 18.27 4.98
N ASN A 72 18.12 18.70 4.43
CA ASN A 72 17.84 20.10 4.09
C ASN A 72 17.00 20.83 5.16
N GLY A 73 16.78 20.23 6.33
CA GLY A 73 16.00 20.84 7.41
C GLY A 73 14.51 21.05 7.09
N LYS A 74 13.97 20.30 6.13
CA LYS A 74 12.54 20.31 5.72
C LYS A 74 11.71 19.21 6.39
N PHE A 75 12.33 18.40 7.25
CA PHE A 75 11.68 17.37 8.06
C PHE A 75 11.93 17.68 9.55
N PRO A 76 10.95 17.46 10.45
CA PRO A 76 11.08 17.81 11.87
C PRO A 76 12.18 17.04 12.62
N VAL A 77 12.57 15.86 12.12
CA VAL A 77 13.66 15.05 12.67
C VAL A 77 14.89 15.18 11.77
N GLY A 78 16.01 15.65 12.32
CA GLY A 78 17.27 15.71 11.58
C GLY A 78 17.93 14.33 11.45
N LEU A 79 18.78 14.16 10.44
CA LEU A 79 19.49 12.90 10.21
C LEU A 79 20.43 12.53 11.38
N ASP A 80 20.99 13.54 12.06
CA ASP A 80 21.84 13.33 13.25
C ASP A 80 21.03 12.97 14.52
N ASN A 81 19.69 13.08 14.49
CA ASN A 81 18.83 12.61 15.58
C ASN A 81 18.54 11.10 15.51
N VAL A 82 18.89 10.45 14.39
CA VAL A 82 18.62 9.01 14.19
C VAL A 82 19.72 8.18 14.86
N ASP A 83 19.34 7.47 15.93
CA ASP A 83 20.23 6.55 16.65
C ASP A 83 20.40 5.22 15.92
N SER A 84 19.29 4.62 15.50
CA SER A 84 19.25 3.32 14.81
C SER A 84 18.06 3.22 13.86
N VAL A 85 18.15 2.35 12.86
CA VAL A 85 17.05 2.03 11.94
C VAL A 85 16.75 0.54 11.96
N VAL A 86 15.46 0.19 12.09
CA VAL A 86 14.95 -1.16 11.87
C VAL A 86 14.05 -1.14 10.64
N GLU A 87 14.41 -1.93 9.64
CA GLU A 87 13.61 -2.16 8.45
C GLU A 87 12.98 -3.55 8.53
N ILE A 88 11.68 -3.64 8.28
CA ILE A 88 10.96 -4.90 8.13
C ILE A 88 10.73 -5.09 6.63
N GLY A 89 10.84 -6.33 6.13
CA GLY A 89 10.42 -6.62 4.76
C GLY A 89 10.48 -8.10 4.46
N GLN A 90 9.46 -8.65 3.79
CA GLN A 90 9.40 -10.05 3.38
C GLN A 90 9.67 -11.03 4.54
N LEU A 91 8.75 -11.11 5.50
CA LEU A 91 8.95 -11.88 6.74
C LEU A 91 8.53 -13.36 6.65
N TYR A 92 8.02 -13.78 5.50
CA TYR A 92 7.27 -15.01 5.39
C TYR A 92 8.00 -16.08 4.57
N ARG A 93 8.07 -17.31 5.09
CA ARG A 93 8.58 -18.47 4.34
C ARG A 93 7.66 -19.67 4.49
N VAL A 94 7.34 -20.28 3.35
CA VAL A 94 6.72 -21.60 3.28
C VAL A 94 7.83 -22.65 3.19
N THR A 95 7.90 -23.61 4.11
CA THR A 95 8.79 -24.78 3.98
C THR A 95 7.97 -26.06 4.16
N SER A 96 8.02 -26.98 3.20
CA SER A 96 7.43 -28.33 3.32
C SER A 96 5.96 -28.36 3.75
N GLY A 97 5.17 -27.35 3.40
CA GLY A 97 3.75 -27.27 3.78
C GLY A 97 3.47 -26.48 5.06
N GLU A 98 4.47 -26.15 5.87
CA GLU A 98 4.32 -25.35 7.09
C GLU A 98 4.75 -23.89 6.88
N LEU A 99 3.99 -22.97 7.49
CA LEU A 99 4.32 -21.55 7.58
C LEU A 99 5.34 -21.34 8.69
N GLN A 100 6.52 -20.79 8.38
CA GLN A 100 7.48 -20.39 9.40
C GLN A 100 7.85 -18.91 9.22
N PRO A 101 7.60 -18.05 10.23
CA PRO A 101 8.14 -16.70 10.23
C PRO A 101 9.67 -16.79 10.34
N VAL A 102 10.37 -16.23 9.37
CA VAL A 102 11.83 -16.30 9.30
C VAL A 102 12.39 -14.90 9.16
N ALA A 103 12.85 -14.34 10.28
CA ALA A 103 13.52 -13.05 10.32
C ALA A 103 15.04 -13.26 10.40
N HIS A 104 15.76 -12.96 9.33
CA HIS A 104 17.21 -12.82 9.35
C HIS A 104 17.57 -11.38 9.60
N THR A 105 18.59 -11.18 10.43
CA THR A 105 19.17 -9.87 10.66
C THR A 105 20.25 -9.62 9.62
N LEU A 106 20.00 -8.69 8.70
CA LEU A 106 21.03 -8.12 7.85
C LEU A 106 21.53 -6.82 8.47
N THR A 107 22.83 -6.74 8.69
CA THR A 107 23.49 -5.56 9.26
C THR A 107 24.20 -4.78 8.19
N VAL A 108 23.92 -3.49 8.08
CA VAL A 108 24.72 -2.58 7.26
C VAL A 108 25.74 -1.90 8.16
N ALA A 109 27.02 -2.20 7.95
CA ALA A 109 28.11 -1.61 8.71
C ALA A 109 28.21 -0.09 8.44
N SER A 110 28.13 0.72 9.49
CA SER A 110 28.44 2.16 9.47
C SER A 110 29.88 2.40 9.03
N LYS A 111 30.12 3.45 8.24
CA LYS A 111 31.46 3.85 7.78
C LYS A 111 32.41 4.25 8.94
N LYS A 112 31.91 4.50 10.16
CA LYS A 112 32.68 5.15 11.22
C LYS A 112 33.48 4.23 12.15
N THR A 113 33.35 2.91 12.08
CA THR A 113 34.05 2.03 13.01
C THR A 113 34.35 0.69 12.36
N GLN A 114 35.53 0.13 12.65
CA GLN A 114 35.84 -1.26 12.37
C GLN A 114 34.64 -2.15 12.74
N PRO A 115 34.39 -3.24 11.98
CA PRO A 115 33.28 -4.14 12.28
C PRO A 115 33.48 -4.66 13.70
N ARG A 116 32.73 -4.14 14.68
CA ARG A 116 32.61 -4.79 15.97
C ARG A 116 31.91 -6.11 15.67
N ARG A 117 32.74 -7.15 15.46
CA ARG A 117 32.33 -8.52 15.13
C ARG A 117 31.32 -9.04 16.16
N ASN A 118 31.30 -8.49 17.38
CA ASN A 118 30.34 -8.75 18.44
C ASN A 118 29.86 -7.41 19.05
N GLY A 119 28.54 -7.17 19.16
CA GLY A 119 27.98 -6.17 20.07
C GLY A 119 27.36 -4.90 19.47
N ASP A 120 26.50 -5.00 18.44
CA ASP A 120 25.49 -3.96 18.23
C ASP A 120 24.37 -4.16 19.28
N PRO A 121 24.12 -3.19 20.18
CA PRO A 121 23.12 -3.32 21.23
C PRO A 121 21.72 -3.60 20.67
N LEU A 122 21.39 -3.11 19.47
CA LEU A 122 20.09 -3.37 18.85
C LEU A 122 19.94 -4.84 18.47
N ILE A 123 20.98 -5.45 17.89
CA ILE A 123 20.97 -6.86 17.51
C ILE A 123 20.96 -7.75 18.75
N ALA A 124 21.78 -7.41 19.75
CA ALA A 124 21.80 -8.13 21.01
C ALA A 124 20.42 -8.09 21.68
N THR A 125 19.74 -6.94 21.64
CA THR A 125 18.39 -6.77 22.16
C THR A 125 17.37 -7.61 21.39
N LEU A 126 17.40 -7.58 20.06
CA LEU A 126 16.52 -8.42 19.20
C LEU A 126 16.71 -9.92 19.46
N LEU A 127 17.95 -10.37 19.61
CA LEU A 127 18.25 -11.76 19.94
C LEU A 127 17.81 -12.11 21.36
N GLN A 128 18.02 -11.22 22.33
CA GLN A 128 17.62 -11.44 23.70
C GLN A 128 16.08 -11.52 23.85
N THR A 129 15.33 -10.61 23.21
CA THR A 129 13.86 -10.61 23.28
C THR A 129 13.25 -11.82 22.58
N SER A 130 13.91 -12.37 21.57
CA SER A 130 13.49 -13.63 20.93
C SER A 130 13.58 -14.85 21.85
N GLY A 131 14.53 -14.85 22.80
CA GLY A 131 14.76 -15.97 23.72
C GLY A 131 13.76 -16.08 24.89
N TYR A 132 12.90 -15.07 25.11
CA TYR A 132 11.88 -15.09 26.17
C TYR A 132 10.54 -15.73 25.75
N LEU A 133 10.40 -16.17 24.50
CA LEU A 133 9.19 -16.83 23.98
C LEU A 133 9.41 -18.34 23.93
N TRP A 134 9.33 -19.03 25.07
CA TRP A 134 9.52 -20.49 25.14
C TRP A 134 8.29 -21.32 24.76
N ASP A 135 7.14 -20.70 24.45
CA ASP A 135 5.90 -21.39 24.05
C ASP A 135 5.43 -21.06 22.62
N VAL A 136 6.21 -20.30 21.86
CA VAL A 136 5.84 -19.90 20.48
C VAL A 136 6.72 -20.67 19.49
N PRO A 137 6.14 -21.37 18.47
CA PRO A 137 6.94 -22.08 17.48
C PRO A 137 7.96 -21.12 16.82
N MET A 138 9.21 -21.51 16.94
CA MET A 138 10.43 -20.71 16.80
C MET A 138 10.46 -19.73 15.60
N CYS A 139 10.40 -18.42 15.87
CA CYS A 139 11.09 -17.43 15.03
C CYS A 139 12.61 -17.60 15.21
N SER A 140 13.28 -18.32 14.31
CA SER A 140 14.74 -18.45 14.36
C SER A 140 15.42 -17.20 13.79
N LEU A 141 15.73 -16.24 14.67
CA LEU A 141 16.57 -15.09 14.33
C LEU A 141 18.02 -15.55 14.12
N SER A 142 18.43 -15.67 12.86
CA SER A 142 19.82 -16.01 12.52
C SER A 142 20.54 -14.84 11.86
N ARG A 143 21.86 -14.76 12.09
CA ARG A 143 22.74 -13.73 11.53
C ARG A 143 23.14 -14.14 10.10
N ALA A 144 22.93 -13.27 9.11
CA ALA A 144 23.29 -13.56 7.73
C ALA A 144 24.83 -13.76 7.56
N PRO A 145 25.29 -14.70 6.69
CA PRO A 145 26.70 -14.94 6.44
C PRO A 145 27.37 -13.74 5.74
N SER A 146 28.68 -13.59 5.95
CA SER A 146 29.45 -12.40 5.54
C SER A 146 29.60 -12.22 4.03
N ARG A 147 29.08 -11.08 3.57
CA ARG A 147 29.48 -10.13 2.49
C ARG A 147 29.82 -10.54 1.05
N ASP A 148 30.14 -11.77 0.65
CA ASP A 148 30.71 -11.97 -0.71
C ASP A 148 29.91 -12.82 -1.72
N SER A 149 28.66 -13.18 -1.46
CA SER A 149 27.85 -13.92 -2.46
C SER A 149 26.34 -13.75 -2.27
N HIS A 150 25.82 -12.52 -2.35
CA HIS A 150 24.36 -12.30 -2.30
C HIS A 150 23.83 -11.83 -3.66
N PRO A 151 23.21 -12.74 -4.45
CA PRO A 151 22.67 -12.43 -5.77
C PRO A 151 21.34 -11.68 -5.72
N ASP A 152 20.71 -11.56 -4.55
CA ASP A 152 19.37 -11.00 -4.42
C ASP A 152 19.42 -9.47 -4.23
N ARG A 153 18.98 -8.71 -5.23
CA ARG A 153 18.85 -7.24 -5.14
C ARG A 153 17.80 -6.84 -4.10
N SER A 154 16.80 -7.69 -3.84
CA SER A 154 15.78 -7.46 -2.81
C SER A 154 16.35 -7.47 -1.39
N ALA A 155 17.47 -8.20 -1.17
CA ALA A 155 18.18 -8.28 0.10
C ALA A 155 19.23 -7.17 0.29
N ARG A 156 19.41 -6.25 -0.67
CA ARG A 156 20.22 -5.05 -0.43
C ARG A 156 19.42 -4.10 0.47
N ALA A 157 20.04 -3.69 1.57
CA ALA A 157 19.51 -2.63 2.40
C ALA A 157 19.25 -1.37 1.56
N HIS A 158 18.17 -0.65 1.85
CA HIS A 158 17.75 0.53 1.08
C HIS A 158 18.92 1.51 0.86
N PRO A 159 19.11 2.08 -0.34
CA PRO A 159 20.14 3.08 -0.63
C PRO A 159 20.12 4.28 0.32
N CYS A 160 18.99 4.57 0.94
CA CYS A 160 18.83 5.57 2.00
C CYS A 160 19.67 5.28 3.26
N LEU A 161 20.18 4.06 3.40
CA LEU A 161 21.14 3.65 4.44
C LEU A 161 22.61 3.83 4.00
N PHE A 162 22.86 4.29 2.77
CA PHE A 162 24.18 4.55 2.23
C PHE A 162 24.29 6.05 1.88
N PRO A 163 24.90 6.91 2.74
CA PRO A 163 26.04 6.65 3.62
C PRO A 163 25.73 7.07 5.06
N THR A 164 24.94 6.30 5.80
CA THR A 164 24.51 6.73 7.13
C THR A 164 25.56 6.45 8.21
N LYS A 165 25.61 7.32 9.23
CA LYS A 165 26.52 7.21 10.38
C LYS A 165 26.02 6.23 11.45
N PHE A 166 24.77 5.77 11.35
CA PHE A 166 24.06 5.01 12.37
C PHE A 166 23.87 3.53 12.00
N PRO A 167 23.70 2.63 12.99
CA PRO A 167 23.41 1.22 12.75
C PRO A 167 22.04 1.01 12.09
N ALA A 168 21.98 0.07 11.14
CA ALA A 168 20.75 -0.32 10.49
C ALA A 168 20.62 -1.84 10.45
N VAL A 169 19.45 -2.31 10.86
CA VAL A 169 19.08 -3.73 10.88
C VAL A 169 17.88 -3.92 9.96
N ARG A 170 18.00 -4.84 9.01
CA ARG A 170 16.85 -5.33 8.24
C ARG A 170 16.44 -6.70 8.74
N LEU A 171 15.17 -6.84 9.07
CA LEU A 171 14.48 -8.09 9.38
C LEU A 171 13.78 -8.56 8.11
N ALA A 172 14.35 -9.58 7.48
CA ALA A 172 13.83 -10.14 6.25
C ALA A 172 14.06 -11.65 6.15
N ARG A 173 13.37 -12.31 5.24
CA ARG A 173 13.62 -13.71 4.91
C ARG A 173 15.08 -13.90 4.49
N GLY A 174 15.73 -14.91 5.05
CA GLY A 174 17.14 -15.20 4.76
C GLY A 174 17.35 -15.97 3.48
N ALA A 175 18.41 -15.59 2.77
CA ALA A 175 18.80 -16.11 1.46
C ALA A 175 19.53 -17.47 1.49
N MET A 176 19.27 -18.35 2.46
CA MET A 176 19.95 -19.67 2.52
C MET A 176 19.45 -20.69 1.49
N ALA A 177 18.55 -20.32 0.58
CA ALA A 177 18.20 -21.08 -0.61
C ALA A 177 17.77 -20.14 -1.76
N PRO A 178 18.01 -20.49 -3.04
CA PRO A 178 17.68 -19.65 -4.21
C PRO A 178 16.18 -19.67 -4.54
N LEU A 179 15.31 -19.84 -3.55
CA LEU A 179 13.88 -19.66 -3.74
C LEU A 179 13.60 -18.16 -3.63
N VAL A 180 13.85 -17.45 -4.72
CA VAL A 180 13.28 -16.13 -5.02
C VAL A 180 11.78 -16.19 -4.70
N GLN A 181 11.21 -15.17 -4.07
CA GLN A 181 9.75 -15.06 -3.91
C GLN A 181 9.15 -15.24 -5.31
N GLU A 182 8.41 -16.34 -5.53
CA GLU A 182 7.98 -16.77 -6.88
C GLU A 182 7.19 -15.67 -7.60
N TYR A 183 6.46 -14.88 -6.83
CA TYR A 183 5.59 -13.82 -7.30
C TYR A 183 6.03 -12.42 -6.87
N HIS A 184 7.33 -12.17 -6.67
CA HIS A 184 7.82 -10.83 -6.32
C HIS A 184 7.35 -9.76 -7.32
N GLU A 185 6.72 -8.69 -6.82
CA GLU A 185 6.17 -7.58 -7.63
C GLU A 185 5.39 -8.08 -8.86
N SER A 186 4.44 -8.99 -8.59
CA SER A 186 3.64 -9.67 -9.61
C SER A 186 2.15 -9.58 -9.30
N SER A 187 1.32 -9.75 -10.34
CA SER A 187 -0.14 -9.85 -10.20
C SER A 187 -0.58 -11.07 -9.38
N TYR A 188 0.32 -12.02 -9.16
CA TYR A 188 0.08 -13.23 -8.38
C TYR A 188 0.51 -13.10 -6.90
N ASP A 189 1.05 -11.95 -6.47
CA ASP A 189 1.37 -11.70 -5.06
C ASP A 189 0.09 -11.36 -4.27
N THR A 190 -0.85 -12.30 -4.19
CA THR A 190 -2.18 -12.12 -3.58
C THR A 190 -2.26 -12.72 -2.17
N ALA A 191 -3.45 -12.66 -1.57
CA ALA A 191 -3.76 -13.37 -0.32
C ALA A 191 -3.41 -14.87 -0.35
N ASP A 192 -3.56 -15.51 -1.52
CA ASP A 192 -3.26 -16.93 -1.71
C ASP A 192 -1.76 -17.22 -1.57
N ASN A 193 -0.90 -16.29 -2.01
CA ASN A 193 0.56 -16.40 -1.85
C ASN A 193 0.93 -16.42 -0.35
N LEU A 194 0.20 -15.68 0.46
CA LEU A 194 0.31 -15.66 1.93
C LEU A 194 -0.46 -16.78 2.63
N ARG A 195 -1.08 -17.69 1.88
CA ARG A 195 -1.89 -18.82 2.40
C ARG A 195 -2.99 -18.39 3.36
N LEU A 196 -3.61 -17.23 3.13
CA LEU A 196 -4.80 -16.81 3.85
C LEU A 196 -5.97 -17.71 3.45
N LYS A 197 -6.15 -18.80 4.19
CA LYS A 197 -7.23 -19.77 3.98
C LYS A 197 -8.31 -19.59 5.04
N TYR A 198 -9.54 -19.46 4.57
CA TYR A 198 -10.72 -19.40 5.41
C TYR A 198 -11.54 -20.68 5.23
N PRO A 199 -12.11 -21.24 6.31
CA PRO A 199 -13.04 -22.37 6.21
C PRO A 199 -14.23 -22.07 5.30
N SER A 200 -14.66 -23.07 4.53
CA SER A 200 -15.80 -22.96 3.62
C SER A 200 -17.09 -22.64 4.37
N GLY A 201 -17.90 -21.73 3.82
CA GLY A 201 -19.21 -21.37 4.37
C GLY A 201 -19.21 -20.23 5.40
N MET A 202 -18.05 -19.62 5.69
CA MET A 202 -17.98 -18.43 6.54
C MET A 202 -18.48 -17.17 5.82
N THR A 203 -19.22 -16.33 6.55
CA THR A 203 -19.60 -14.99 6.07
C THR A 203 -18.39 -14.04 6.05
N PRO A 204 -18.44 -12.91 5.30
CA PRO A 204 -17.36 -11.92 5.30
C PRO A 204 -16.98 -11.42 6.70
N GLU A 205 -17.97 -11.23 7.58
CA GLU A 205 -17.75 -10.80 8.97
C GLU A 205 -17.09 -11.88 9.82
N GLN A 206 -17.41 -13.16 9.58
CA GLN A 206 -16.73 -14.27 10.24
C GLN A 206 -15.28 -14.42 9.76
N GLN A 207 -15.02 -14.20 8.47
CA GLN A 207 -13.66 -14.23 7.91
C GLN A 207 -12.81 -13.08 8.44
N LEU A 208 -13.39 -11.89 8.63
CA LEU A 208 -12.72 -10.74 9.23
C LEU A 208 -12.23 -11.03 10.66
N GLU A 209 -12.99 -11.82 11.42
CA GLU A 209 -12.70 -12.15 12.81
C GLU A 209 -11.88 -13.46 12.96
N PHE A 210 -11.73 -14.23 11.90
CA PHE A 210 -11.03 -15.51 11.90
C PHE A 210 -9.50 -15.31 11.93
N VAL A 211 -8.86 -15.71 13.02
CA VAL A 211 -7.40 -15.66 13.16
C VAL A 211 -6.76 -16.75 12.30
N THR A 212 -6.08 -16.32 11.24
CA THR A 212 -5.33 -17.22 10.36
C THR A 212 -3.95 -17.57 10.93
N ASP A 213 -3.38 -18.70 10.53
CA ASP A 213 -2.01 -19.08 10.91
C ASP A 213 -0.98 -17.99 10.52
N THR A 214 -1.19 -17.34 9.38
CA THR A 214 -0.37 -16.21 8.93
C THR A 214 -0.50 -15.02 9.87
N ALA A 215 -1.71 -14.67 10.31
CA ALA A 215 -1.92 -13.59 11.28
C ALA A 215 -1.26 -13.89 12.63
N GLN A 216 -1.36 -15.15 13.08
CA GLN A 216 -0.70 -15.63 14.29
C GLN A 216 0.83 -15.45 14.19
N ALA A 217 1.45 -15.96 13.13
CA ALA A 217 2.89 -15.84 12.91
C ALA A 217 3.37 -14.38 12.81
N LEU A 218 2.63 -13.51 12.11
CA LEU A 218 3.00 -12.09 12.00
C LEU A 218 2.85 -11.33 13.33
N SER A 219 1.86 -11.68 14.16
CA SER A 219 1.70 -11.08 15.48
C SER A 219 2.84 -11.46 16.44
N GLU A 220 3.37 -12.68 16.33
CA GLU A 220 4.54 -13.12 17.08
C GLU A 220 5.80 -12.35 16.68
N VAL A 221 6.04 -12.19 15.37
CA VAL A 221 7.14 -11.35 14.86
C VAL A 221 6.98 -9.91 15.35
N ALA A 222 5.78 -9.34 15.22
CA ALA A 222 5.49 -7.99 15.69
C ALA A 222 5.76 -7.83 17.19
N THR A 223 5.41 -8.84 18.00
CA THR A 223 5.67 -8.84 19.44
C THR A 223 7.16 -8.80 19.76
N VAL A 224 7.98 -9.62 19.08
CA VAL A 224 9.44 -9.63 19.27
C VAL A 224 10.06 -8.29 18.89
N VAL A 225 9.63 -7.71 17.77
CA VAL A 225 10.12 -6.41 17.29
C VAL A 225 9.70 -5.29 18.23
N ALA A 226 8.44 -5.26 18.68
CA ALA A 226 7.94 -4.27 19.63
C ALA A 226 8.74 -4.30 20.95
N ARG A 227 8.94 -5.48 21.54
CA ARG A 227 9.75 -5.65 22.76
C ARG A 227 11.19 -5.18 22.55
N ALA A 228 11.78 -5.49 21.40
CA ALA A 228 13.15 -5.08 21.09
C ALA A 228 13.27 -3.55 20.94
N LEU A 229 12.32 -2.92 20.24
CA LEU A 229 12.27 -1.47 20.10
C LEU A 229 12.06 -0.77 21.44
N TYR A 230 11.17 -1.28 22.28
CA TYR A 230 10.92 -0.74 23.63
C TYR A 230 12.18 -0.79 24.49
N LYS A 231 12.85 -1.94 24.55
CA LYS A 231 14.10 -2.10 25.30
C LYS A 231 15.23 -1.24 24.74
N HIS A 232 15.36 -1.16 23.40
CA HIS A 232 16.34 -0.27 22.75
C HIS A 232 16.05 1.21 22.99
N ALA A 233 14.78 1.57 23.16
CA ALA A 233 14.35 2.92 23.52
C ALA A 233 14.62 3.26 25.00
N GLY A 234 15.09 2.31 25.81
CA GLY A 234 15.42 2.48 27.23
C GLY A 234 14.30 2.07 28.19
N GLY A 235 13.31 1.31 27.70
CA GLY A 235 12.23 0.76 28.51
C GLY A 235 12.68 -0.32 29.50
N SER A 236 11.86 -0.56 30.52
CA SER A 236 12.18 -1.51 31.60
C SER A 236 11.87 -2.95 31.22
N ASP A 237 12.59 -3.93 31.78
CA ASP A 237 12.28 -5.35 31.54
C ASP A 237 10.92 -5.76 32.15
N ALA A 238 10.38 -5.00 33.11
CA ALA A 238 9.12 -5.30 33.79
C ALA A 238 7.89 -5.09 32.88
N ASP A 239 7.96 -4.14 31.96
CA ASP A 239 6.84 -3.82 31.05
C ASP A 239 6.82 -4.72 29.80
N LEU A 240 7.88 -5.51 29.56
CA LEU A 240 8.00 -6.35 28.35
C LEU A 240 6.90 -7.40 28.21
N SER A 241 6.40 -7.94 29.32
CA SER A 241 5.31 -8.93 29.30
C SER A 241 4.00 -8.33 28.78
N ASN A 242 3.79 -7.03 28.95
CA ASN A 242 2.57 -6.33 28.55
C ASN A 242 2.61 -5.93 27.06
N ILE A 243 3.79 -6.00 26.43
CA ILE A 243 3.97 -5.72 25.01
C ILE A 243 3.69 -7.00 24.23
N GLN A 244 2.51 -7.07 23.63
CA GLN A 244 2.10 -8.16 22.76
C GLN A 244 1.21 -7.62 21.64
N ALA A 245 1.50 -8.03 20.40
CA ALA A 245 0.64 -7.73 19.27
C ALA A 245 -0.54 -8.71 19.26
N ASP A 246 -1.75 -8.19 19.08
CA ASP A 246 -2.97 -8.97 19.07
C ASP A 246 -3.18 -9.67 17.71
N PRO A 247 -3.21 -11.02 17.65
CA PRO A 247 -3.45 -11.77 16.41
C PRO A 247 -4.77 -11.42 15.73
N LYS A 248 -5.79 -11.04 16.51
CA LYS A 248 -7.10 -10.65 15.98
C LYS A 248 -7.01 -9.33 15.21
N THR A 249 -6.36 -8.32 15.76
CA THR A 249 -6.13 -7.07 15.02
C THR A 249 -5.29 -7.30 13.75
N VAL A 250 -4.29 -8.19 13.82
CA VAL A 250 -3.49 -8.58 12.64
C VAL A 250 -4.35 -9.25 11.56
N THR A 251 -5.24 -10.16 11.93
CA THR A 251 -6.11 -10.85 10.95
C THR A 251 -7.11 -9.88 10.30
N GLN A 252 -7.65 -8.92 11.07
CA GLN A 252 -8.54 -7.87 10.56
C GLN A 252 -7.81 -6.97 9.54
N MET A 253 -6.56 -6.61 9.84
CA MET A 253 -5.70 -5.88 8.89
C MET A 253 -5.44 -6.70 7.62
N LEU A 254 -5.01 -7.96 7.74
CA LEU A 254 -4.74 -8.82 6.58
C LEU A 254 -5.99 -8.99 5.70
N TYR A 255 -7.14 -9.28 6.30
CA TYR A 255 -8.41 -9.39 5.57
C TYR A 255 -8.73 -8.08 4.83
N GLY A 256 -8.66 -6.94 5.52
CA GLY A 256 -8.97 -5.65 4.94
C GLY A 256 -8.02 -5.24 3.79
N PHE A 257 -6.73 -5.56 3.92
CA PHE A 257 -5.70 -5.20 2.96
C PHE A 257 -5.53 -6.20 1.80
N LEU A 258 -6.03 -7.43 1.91
CA LEU A 258 -5.79 -8.49 0.90
C LEU A 258 -7.06 -9.15 0.35
N ILE A 259 -8.19 -9.01 1.02
CA ILE A 259 -9.47 -9.60 0.60
C ILE A 259 -10.46 -8.50 0.23
N GLN A 260 -10.83 -7.68 1.20
CA GLN A 260 -11.87 -6.66 1.00
C GLN A 260 -11.67 -5.47 1.92
N SER A 261 -11.35 -4.31 1.34
CA SER A 261 -11.17 -3.07 2.13
C SER A 261 -12.47 -2.50 2.65
N ASN A 262 -13.57 -2.65 1.92
CA ASN A 262 -14.88 -2.23 2.39
C ASN A 262 -15.50 -3.25 3.36
N ASN A 263 -14.99 -3.29 4.59
CA ASN A 263 -15.43 -4.18 5.68
C ASN A 263 -15.90 -3.37 6.91
N SER A 264 -16.55 -4.04 7.86
CA SER A 264 -17.13 -3.41 9.06
C SER A 264 -16.10 -2.68 9.92
N TRP A 265 -14.88 -3.22 10.03
CA TRP A 265 -13.80 -2.59 10.80
C TRP A 265 -13.24 -1.37 10.08
N PHE A 266 -12.79 -1.47 8.83
CA PHE A 266 -12.27 -0.31 8.09
C PHE A 266 -13.30 0.80 7.90
N ARG A 267 -14.59 0.47 7.75
CA ARG A 267 -15.67 1.48 7.76
C ARG A 267 -15.71 2.29 9.05
N SER A 268 -15.47 1.67 10.21
CA SER A 268 -15.48 2.40 11.48
C SER A 268 -14.29 3.37 11.64
N LEU A 269 -13.20 3.15 10.89
CA LEU A 269 -11.98 3.95 10.99
C LEU A 269 -11.96 5.17 10.06
N VAL A 270 -12.67 5.13 8.94
CA VAL A 270 -12.67 6.22 7.96
C VAL A 270 -13.72 7.28 8.28
N SER A 271 -13.61 8.43 7.61
CA SER A 271 -14.61 9.49 7.74
C SER A 271 -15.97 9.03 7.19
N PRO A 272 -17.08 9.30 7.90
CA PRO A 272 -18.42 8.95 7.43
C PRO A 272 -18.86 9.76 6.21
N ASP A 273 -18.22 10.90 5.92
CA ASP A 273 -18.66 11.81 4.87
C ASP A 273 -18.39 11.25 3.46
N ARG A 274 -17.27 10.53 3.26
CA ARG A 274 -16.85 9.97 1.95
C ARG A 274 -16.04 8.67 2.08
N PRO A 275 -16.63 7.58 2.58
CA PRO A 275 -15.90 6.31 2.76
C PRO A 275 -15.44 5.69 1.42
N SER A 276 -16.19 5.91 0.34
CA SER A 276 -15.88 5.41 -1.01
C SER A 276 -14.62 6.03 -1.64
N ASP A 277 -14.13 7.15 -1.10
CA ASP A 277 -12.88 7.76 -1.57
C ASP A 277 -11.66 6.92 -1.16
N ILE A 278 -11.81 6.06 -0.14
CA ILE A 278 -10.73 5.24 0.44
C ILE A 278 -11.02 3.74 0.30
N LEU A 279 -12.25 3.31 0.56
CA LEU A 279 -12.64 1.90 0.61
C LEU A 279 -13.23 1.41 -0.72
N GLU A 280 -12.96 0.15 -1.05
CA GLU A 280 -13.47 -0.53 -2.24
C GLU A 280 -14.01 -1.94 -1.89
N ASP A 281 -14.99 -2.44 -2.65
CA ASP A 281 -15.52 -3.81 -2.52
C ASP A 281 -14.57 -4.88 -3.09
N ARG A 282 -13.27 -4.66 -2.95
CA ARG A 282 -12.18 -5.55 -3.37
C ARG A 282 -10.92 -5.28 -2.56
N ALA A 283 -9.91 -6.11 -2.76
CA ALA A 283 -8.58 -5.90 -2.21
C ALA A 283 -7.95 -4.60 -2.76
N PRO A 284 -7.36 -3.74 -1.90
CA PRO A 284 -6.59 -2.59 -2.33
C PRO A 284 -5.47 -2.96 -3.30
N GLN A 285 -5.12 -2.00 -4.15
CA GLN A 285 -3.95 -2.06 -5.01
C GLN A 285 -2.88 -1.11 -4.49
N TYR A 286 -1.62 -1.53 -4.52
CA TYR A 286 -0.50 -0.82 -3.90
C TYR A 286 0.38 -0.10 -4.92
N TYR A 287 -0.10 0.11 -6.14
CA TYR A 287 0.62 0.92 -7.12
C TYR A 287 0.66 2.39 -6.70
N VAL A 288 1.85 3.01 -6.72
CA VAL A 288 2.08 4.38 -6.24
C VAL A 288 1.26 5.45 -6.99
N ALA A 289 0.88 5.17 -8.25
CA ALA A 289 0.08 6.03 -9.14
C ALA A 289 0.54 7.51 -9.26
N VAL A 290 0.00 8.24 -10.22
CA VAL A 290 0.24 9.70 -10.33
C VAL A 290 -0.73 10.50 -9.47
N ASN A 291 -1.91 9.95 -9.15
CA ASN A 291 -2.91 10.62 -8.33
C ASN A 291 -2.55 10.55 -6.84
N THR A 292 -2.43 11.71 -6.21
CA THR A 292 -2.05 11.84 -4.80
C THR A 292 -3.19 12.41 -3.95
N PRO A 293 -3.44 11.89 -2.74
CA PRO A 293 -2.84 10.70 -2.14
C PRO A 293 -3.49 9.40 -2.64
N VAL A 294 -2.73 8.31 -2.71
CA VAL A 294 -3.23 6.97 -3.06
C VAL A 294 -4.17 6.47 -1.95
N ARG A 295 -5.23 5.75 -2.33
CA ARG A 295 -6.23 5.21 -1.38
C ARG A 295 -5.61 4.36 -0.28
N SER A 296 -4.66 3.48 -0.62
CA SER A 296 -3.93 2.63 0.34
C SER A 296 -3.16 3.46 1.37
N THR A 297 -2.57 4.59 0.97
CA THR A 297 -1.85 5.50 1.87
C THR A 297 -2.80 6.17 2.87
N GLN A 298 -3.98 6.59 2.39
CA GLN A 298 -5.03 7.12 3.28
C GLN A 298 -5.51 6.05 4.26
N LEU A 299 -5.77 4.83 3.77
CA LEU A 299 -6.23 3.74 4.61
C LEU A 299 -5.23 3.39 5.72
N VAL A 300 -3.94 3.25 5.38
CA VAL A 300 -2.87 3.00 6.37
C VAL A 300 -2.75 4.15 7.38
N LYS A 301 -2.96 5.40 6.97
CA LYS A 301 -3.01 6.55 7.89
C LYS A 301 -4.13 6.39 8.93
N TYR A 302 -5.35 6.07 8.49
CA TYR A 302 -6.49 5.86 9.39
C TYR A 302 -6.30 4.66 10.31
N VAL A 303 -5.77 3.54 9.78
CA VAL A 303 -5.44 2.36 10.59
C VAL A 303 -4.40 2.70 11.65
N LEU A 304 -3.29 3.34 11.27
CA LEU A 304 -2.25 3.73 12.23
C LEU A 304 -2.78 4.70 13.28
N ALA A 305 -3.63 5.65 12.89
CA ALA A 305 -4.26 6.58 13.83
C ALA A 305 -5.20 5.88 14.81
N ASN A 306 -5.92 4.85 14.38
CA ASN A 306 -6.74 4.05 15.28
C ASN A 306 -5.89 3.20 16.24
N LEU A 307 -4.77 2.63 15.76
CA LEU A 307 -3.91 1.76 16.56
C LEU A 307 -3.04 2.51 17.58
N THR A 308 -2.76 3.79 17.35
CA THR A 308 -1.82 4.59 18.17
C THR A 308 -2.44 5.86 18.76
N GLY A 309 -3.63 6.23 18.30
CA GLY A 309 -4.32 7.44 18.73
C GLY A 309 -5.25 7.21 19.91
N THR A 310 -5.75 8.32 20.44
CA THR A 310 -6.68 8.35 21.57
C THR A 310 -7.99 8.99 21.14
N VAL A 311 -9.12 8.39 21.54
CA VAL A 311 -10.45 8.98 21.34
C VAL A 311 -10.59 10.23 22.21
N THR A 312 -11.13 11.29 21.64
CA THR A 312 -11.34 12.59 22.32
C THR A 312 -12.83 12.95 22.33
N ASN A 313 -13.22 13.74 23.33
CA ASN A 313 -14.60 14.21 23.50
C ASN A 313 -14.88 15.51 22.73
N LEU A 314 -14.34 15.63 21.52
CA LEU A 314 -14.53 16.80 20.65
C LEU A 314 -15.73 16.61 19.73
N THR A 315 -16.44 17.71 19.42
CA THR A 315 -17.46 17.69 18.36
C THR A 315 -16.82 17.63 16.97
N LYS A 316 -17.62 17.39 15.93
CA LYS A 316 -17.13 17.35 14.54
C LYS A 316 -16.41 18.65 14.15
N GLU A 317 -16.99 19.80 14.50
CA GLU A 317 -16.46 21.13 14.19
C GLU A 317 -15.14 21.37 14.92
N GLN A 318 -15.09 21.01 16.21
CA GLN A 318 -13.88 21.09 17.02
C GLN A 318 -12.79 20.13 16.56
N CYS A 319 -13.15 18.95 16.04
CA CYS A 319 -12.20 17.98 15.49
C CYS A 319 -11.58 18.47 14.18
N GLN A 320 -12.39 19.11 13.32
CA GLN A 320 -11.93 19.68 12.05
C GLN A 320 -11.11 20.95 12.26
N SER A 321 -11.44 21.74 13.28
CA SER A 321 -10.72 22.95 13.63
C SER A 321 -10.55 23.06 15.14
N PRO A 322 -9.57 22.32 15.73
CA PRO A 322 -9.23 22.51 17.14
C PRO A 322 -8.84 23.97 17.39
N GLU A 323 -9.67 24.71 18.13
CA GLU A 323 -9.42 26.12 18.44
C GLU A 323 -8.41 26.26 19.58
N GLN A 324 -7.79 27.44 19.68
CA GLN A 324 -7.01 27.82 20.86
C GLN A 324 -7.96 27.97 22.06
N GLY A 325 -8.07 26.93 22.87
CA GLY A 325 -8.93 26.92 24.07
C GLY A 325 -9.32 25.53 24.57
N THR A 326 -9.20 24.49 23.75
CA THR A 326 -9.54 23.10 24.11
C THR A 326 -8.40 22.34 24.81
N GLY A 327 -7.23 22.97 25.00
CA GLY A 327 -6.02 22.28 25.50
C GLY A 327 -5.35 21.36 24.46
N GLU A 328 -5.86 21.35 23.22
CA GLU A 328 -5.39 20.51 22.12
C GLU A 328 -4.33 21.22 21.27
N SER A 329 -3.31 20.48 20.82
CA SER A 329 -2.21 21.03 20.02
C SER A 329 -2.21 20.50 18.59
N LYS A 330 -2.65 21.34 17.66
CA LYS A 330 -2.55 21.11 16.21
C LYS A 330 -1.11 20.94 15.72
N GLU A 331 -0.14 21.50 16.43
CA GLU A 331 1.26 21.40 16.06
C GLU A 331 1.83 20.01 16.32
N LEU A 332 1.34 19.33 17.37
CA LEU A 332 1.82 18.01 17.79
C LEU A 332 0.99 16.86 17.21
N TYR A 333 -0.32 17.03 17.10
CA TYR A 333 -1.25 15.95 16.74
C TYR A 333 -2.07 16.28 15.49
N GLU A 334 -2.57 15.23 14.86
CA GLU A 334 -3.62 15.30 13.86
C GLU A 334 -4.94 14.77 14.47
N TYR A 335 -6.05 15.39 14.09
CA TYR A 335 -7.39 15.08 14.59
C TYR A 335 -8.25 14.57 13.44
N LEU A 336 -8.75 13.34 13.57
CA LEU A 336 -9.49 12.64 12.53
C LEU A 336 -10.91 12.37 13.01
N TRP A 337 -11.90 12.90 12.27
CA TRP A 337 -13.31 12.58 12.51
C TRP A 337 -13.67 11.26 11.82
N VAL A 338 -13.93 10.23 12.60
CA VAL A 338 -14.12 8.85 12.13
C VAL A 338 -15.56 8.38 12.41
N GLN A 339 -16.03 7.38 11.66
CA GLN A 339 -17.41 6.90 11.74
C GLN A 339 -17.72 6.15 13.04
N GLY A 340 -16.74 5.45 13.61
CA GLY A 340 -16.92 4.59 14.78
C GLY A 340 -17.65 3.28 14.48
N SER A 341 -17.60 2.36 15.44
CA SER A 341 -18.25 1.05 15.32
C SER A 341 -19.75 1.17 15.58
N VAL A 342 -20.54 0.29 14.97
CA VAL A 342 -21.97 0.18 15.25
C VAL A 342 -22.16 -0.53 16.60
N PRO A 343 -22.78 0.12 17.61
CA PRO A 343 -23.06 -0.53 18.89
C PRO A 343 -24.02 -1.73 18.72
N PRO A 344 -23.93 -2.78 19.55
CA PRO A 344 -24.70 -4.02 19.38
C PRO A 344 -26.23 -3.83 19.44
N ASN A 345 -26.71 -2.72 20.00
CA ASN A 345 -28.14 -2.41 20.15
C ASN A 345 -28.59 -1.21 19.29
N ALA A 346 -27.73 -0.71 18.39
CA ALA A 346 -28.03 0.45 17.56
C ALA A 346 -27.87 0.10 16.07
N THR A 347 -28.64 0.79 15.23
CA THR A 347 -28.51 0.70 13.77
C THR A 347 -27.43 1.62 13.23
N ASP A 348 -27.17 2.74 13.91
CA ASP A 348 -26.27 3.78 13.43
C ASP A 348 -24.94 3.76 14.20
N ALA A 349 -23.85 3.97 13.45
CA ALA A 349 -22.53 4.15 14.02
C ALA A 349 -22.41 5.51 14.73
N VAL A 350 -21.62 5.57 15.81
CA VAL A 350 -21.40 6.80 16.58
C VAL A 350 -20.05 7.41 16.18
N PRO A 351 -20.05 8.51 15.41
CA PRO A 351 -18.82 9.14 14.99
C PRO A 351 -18.14 9.86 16.16
N HIS A 352 -16.82 9.86 16.14
CA HIS A 352 -16.00 10.48 17.19
C HIS A 352 -14.68 11.00 16.62
N CYS A 353 -13.96 11.79 17.43
CA CYS A 353 -12.69 12.38 17.04
C CYS A 353 -11.52 11.58 17.61
N VAL A 354 -10.61 11.14 16.75
CA VAL A 354 -9.37 10.44 17.11
C VAL A 354 -8.21 11.43 17.02
N ARG A 355 -7.47 11.60 18.11
CA ARG A 355 -6.23 12.35 18.16
C ARG A 355 -5.05 11.41 18.03
N ALA A 356 -4.20 11.59 17.01
CA ALA A 356 -3.05 10.73 16.76
C ALA A 356 -1.83 11.50 16.27
N ALA A 357 -0.63 11.01 16.56
CA ALA A 357 0.64 11.56 16.07
C ALA A 357 1.02 10.98 14.69
N VAL A 358 0.06 10.95 13.76
CA VAL A 358 0.22 10.41 12.40
C VAL A 358 0.19 11.56 11.42
N ARG A 359 1.12 11.57 10.45
CA ARG A 359 1.17 12.60 9.39
C ARG A 359 1.59 12.02 8.06
N LEU A 360 1.20 12.71 6.99
CA LEU A 360 1.67 12.42 5.64
C LEU A 360 2.83 13.36 5.29
N SER A 361 3.87 12.80 4.68
CA SER A 361 4.94 13.56 4.04
C SER A 361 4.90 13.31 2.54
N LYS A 362 5.31 14.30 1.75
CA LYS A 362 5.30 14.21 0.29
C LYS A 362 6.41 13.24 -0.15
N ALA A 363 6.03 12.17 -0.86
CA ALA A 363 6.95 11.19 -1.44
C ALA A 363 7.13 11.46 -2.95
N VAL A 364 7.89 12.49 -3.30
CA VAL A 364 8.25 12.82 -4.69
C VAL A 364 9.76 12.96 -4.80
N SER A 365 10.35 12.29 -5.79
CA SER A 365 11.80 12.22 -5.95
C SER A 365 12.44 13.62 -5.98
N PRO A 366 13.56 13.83 -5.25
CA PRO A 366 14.30 15.09 -5.27
C PRO A 366 14.75 15.52 -6.69
N ALA A 367 14.93 14.58 -7.62
CA ALA A 367 15.25 14.89 -9.02
C ALA A 367 14.28 15.92 -9.64
N PHE A 368 12.98 15.78 -9.34
CA PHE A 368 11.95 16.68 -9.87
C PHE A 368 11.91 18.04 -9.15
N GLU A 369 12.33 18.12 -7.88
CA GLU A 369 12.47 19.39 -7.16
C GLU A 369 13.71 20.16 -7.64
N LEU A 370 14.82 19.44 -7.84
CA LEU A 370 16.09 19.98 -8.34
C LEU A 370 16.05 20.27 -9.84
N LYS A 371 15.03 19.79 -10.56
CA LYS A 371 14.93 19.80 -12.03
C LYS A 371 16.09 19.09 -12.73
N ASP A 372 16.69 18.12 -12.04
CA ASP A 372 17.73 17.23 -12.57
C ASP A 372 17.09 15.97 -13.14
N TYR A 373 16.49 16.08 -14.32
CA TYR A 373 15.74 14.97 -14.93
C TYR A 373 16.63 13.83 -15.47
N GLY A 374 17.95 14.05 -15.56
CA GLY A 374 18.93 13.05 -15.96
C GLY A 374 19.67 12.43 -14.77
N SER A 375 19.17 12.64 -13.55
CA SER A 375 19.85 12.24 -12.31
C SER A 375 20.15 10.75 -12.30
N GLN A 376 21.39 10.41 -11.94
CA GLN A 376 21.81 9.03 -11.66
C GLN A 376 21.70 8.70 -10.16
N THR A 377 21.46 9.72 -9.33
CA THR A 377 21.42 9.60 -7.86
C THR A 377 20.01 9.55 -7.32
N TYR A 378 19.06 10.24 -7.97
CA TYR A 378 17.67 10.29 -7.57
C TYR A 378 16.77 9.67 -8.64
N SER A 379 15.70 9.00 -8.21
CA SER A 379 14.72 8.35 -9.11
C SER A 379 14.11 9.34 -10.10
N THR A 380 14.00 8.96 -11.37
CA THR A 380 13.42 9.78 -12.44
C THR A 380 12.21 9.12 -13.09
N TRP A 381 11.56 8.17 -12.41
CA TRP A 381 10.39 7.47 -12.94
C TRP A 381 9.23 8.44 -13.19
N THR A 382 8.65 8.36 -14.39
CA THR A 382 7.45 9.11 -14.78
C THR A 382 6.48 8.17 -15.47
N GLU A 383 5.19 8.28 -15.15
CA GLU A 383 4.13 7.54 -15.83
C GLU A 383 3.63 8.34 -17.04
N SER A 384 3.56 7.66 -18.20
CA SER A 384 3.01 8.27 -19.42
C SER A 384 1.52 8.61 -19.23
N ARG A 385 1.04 9.68 -19.86
CA ARG A 385 -0.39 10.04 -19.81
C ARG A 385 -1.12 9.47 -21.02
N TRP A 386 -2.16 8.68 -20.80
CA TRP A 386 -3.09 8.22 -21.84
C TRP A 386 -4.48 8.87 -21.67
N LYS A 387 -5.26 8.89 -22.76
CA LYS A 387 -6.66 9.38 -22.73
C LYS A 387 -7.63 8.29 -22.30
N LEU A 388 -7.52 7.10 -22.89
CA LEU A 388 -8.47 6.01 -22.71
C LEU A 388 -7.83 4.69 -23.12
N ILE A 389 -7.90 3.67 -22.27
CA ILE A 389 -7.47 2.31 -22.61
C ILE A 389 -8.75 1.48 -22.80
N LYS A 390 -8.99 0.96 -24.01
CA LYS A 390 -10.13 0.10 -24.33
C LYS A 390 -9.69 -1.04 -25.25
N ALA A 391 -10.20 -2.22 -24.98
CA ALA A 391 -10.12 -3.38 -25.88
C ALA A 391 -11.52 -3.72 -26.40
N ARG A 392 -11.61 -4.15 -27.65
CA ARG A 392 -12.86 -4.65 -28.27
C ARG A 392 -12.54 -5.78 -29.23
N ILE A 393 -13.47 -6.74 -29.34
CA ILE A 393 -13.40 -7.85 -30.29
C ILE A 393 -14.51 -7.63 -31.32
N PHE A 394 -14.18 -7.77 -32.59
CA PHE A 394 -15.14 -7.67 -33.69
C PHE A 394 -14.65 -8.52 -34.87
N LEU A 395 -15.61 -9.00 -35.68
CA LEU A 395 -15.30 -9.69 -36.93
C LEU A 395 -14.88 -8.65 -37.97
N VAL A 396 -13.82 -8.96 -38.72
CA VAL A 396 -13.32 -8.14 -39.82
C VAL A 396 -13.74 -8.82 -41.14
N ALA A 397 -14.27 -8.03 -42.07
CA ALA A 397 -14.61 -8.52 -43.40
C ALA A 397 -13.33 -8.92 -44.16
N SER A 398 -13.45 -9.86 -45.10
CA SER A 398 -12.32 -10.14 -46.00
C SER A 398 -12.07 -8.95 -46.91
N ARG A 399 -10.81 -8.73 -47.29
CA ARG A 399 -10.44 -7.64 -48.21
C ARG A 399 -11.15 -7.74 -49.55
N GLU A 400 -11.45 -8.96 -50.01
CA GLU A 400 -12.23 -9.20 -51.23
C GLU A 400 -13.67 -8.70 -51.08
N LEU A 401 -14.31 -8.95 -49.94
CA LEU A 401 -15.66 -8.46 -49.67
C LEU A 401 -15.67 -6.93 -49.56
N GLU A 402 -14.70 -6.33 -48.87
CA GLU A 402 -14.57 -4.86 -48.77
C GLU A 402 -14.43 -4.22 -50.16
N MET A 403 -13.54 -4.77 -51.00
CA MET A 403 -13.32 -4.26 -52.36
C MET A 403 -14.53 -4.49 -53.26
N THR A 404 -15.23 -5.62 -53.11
CA THR A 404 -16.46 -5.92 -53.86
C THR A 404 -17.57 -4.95 -53.48
N THR A 405 -17.79 -4.73 -52.17
CA THR A 405 -18.80 -3.79 -51.68
C THR A 405 -18.52 -2.35 -52.15
N LEU A 406 -17.25 -1.91 -52.11
CA LEU A 406 -16.87 -0.60 -52.62
C LEU A 406 -17.12 -0.49 -54.14
N SER A 407 -16.73 -1.51 -54.91
CA SER A 407 -16.91 -1.54 -56.36
C SER A 407 -18.39 -1.51 -56.75
N VAL A 408 -19.22 -2.33 -56.10
CA VAL A 408 -20.68 -2.33 -56.28
C VAL A 408 -21.28 -0.96 -55.92
N GLY A 409 -20.84 -0.36 -54.81
CA GLY A 409 -21.28 0.98 -54.40
C GLY A 409 -20.99 2.06 -55.45
N ILE A 410 -19.79 2.06 -56.05
CA ILE A 410 -19.41 2.99 -57.12
C ILE A 410 -20.27 2.77 -58.37
N VAL A 411 -20.47 1.51 -58.78
CA VAL A 411 -21.28 1.18 -59.96
C VAL A 411 -22.73 1.64 -59.78
N VAL A 412 -23.34 1.38 -58.62
CA VAL A 412 -24.71 1.83 -58.31
C VAL A 412 -24.82 3.36 -58.28
N LEU A 413 -23.80 4.06 -57.76
CA LEU A 413 -23.76 5.52 -57.76
C LEU A 413 -23.71 6.09 -59.19
N VAL A 414 -22.82 5.58 -60.04
CA VAL A 414 -22.70 6.06 -61.43
C VAL A 414 -23.96 5.77 -62.22
N LEU A 415 -24.52 4.56 -62.09
CA LEU A 415 -25.76 4.19 -62.75
C LEU A 415 -26.93 5.05 -62.29
N SER A 416 -27.06 5.30 -60.98
CA SER A 416 -28.14 6.16 -60.47
C SER A 416 -28.00 7.60 -60.98
N LEU A 417 -26.80 8.18 -60.98
CA LEU A 417 -26.56 9.51 -61.55
C LEU A 417 -26.90 9.57 -63.05
N LEU A 418 -26.50 8.56 -63.83
CA LEU A 418 -26.82 8.49 -65.25
C LEU A 418 -28.33 8.36 -65.49
N VAL A 419 -29.00 7.43 -64.82
CA VAL A 419 -30.45 7.23 -64.94
C VAL A 419 -31.20 8.49 -64.52
N THR A 420 -30.86 9.10 -63.39
CA THR A 420 -31.46 10.36 -62.94
C THR A 420 -31.22 11.48 -63.94
N TYR A 421 -30.00 11.61 -64.49
CA TYR A 421 -29.70 12.59 -65.53
C TYR A 421 -30.58 12.39 -66.76
N PHE A 422 -30.72 11.15 -67.26
CA PHE A 422 -31.55 10.87 -68.41
C PHE A 422 -33.04 11.10 -68.14
N VAL A 423 -33.57 10.61 -67.02
CA VAL A 423 -34.97 10.83 -66.62
C VAL A 423 -35.25 12.32 -66.45
N SER A 424 -34.36 13.07 -65.82
CA SER A 424 -34.48 14.53 -65.69
C SER A 424 -34.45 15.22 -67.06
N SER A 425 -33.51 14.87 -67.93
CA SER A 425 -33.39 15.45 -69.27
C SER A 425 -34.58 15.13 -70.20
N LYS A 426 -35.33 14.05 -69.90
CA LYS A 426 -36.50 13.59 -70.66
C LYS A 426 -37.79 13.69 -69.86
N ALA A 427 -37.80 14.44 -68.75
CA ALA A 427 -38.94 14.51 -67.84
C ALA A 427 -40.22 14.98 -68.56
N ASP A 428 -40.10 15.98 -69.44
CA ASP A 428 -41.24 16.51 -70.20
C ASP A 428 -41.89 15.48 -71.14
N VAL A 429 -41.15 14.47 -71.58
CA VAL A 429 -41.64 13.37 -72.44
C VAL A 429 -42.16 12.22 -71.59
N ILE A 430 -41.45 11.87 -70.52
CA ILE A 430 -41.78 10.72 -69.66
C ILE A 430 -43.02 11.02 -68.80
N PHE A 431 -43.20 12.27 -68.37
CA PHE A 431 -44.29 12.70 -67.49
C PHE A 431 -45.33 13.56 -68.22
N THR A 432 -45.52 13.37 -69.53
CA THR A 432 -46.64 14.01 -70.24
C THR A 432 -47.95 13.59 -69.61
N ASN A 433 -48.67 14.54 -68.99
CA ASN A 433 -50.06 14.33 -68.63
C ASN A 433 -50.86 14.08 -69.90
N SER A 434 -51.47 12.90 -70.00
CA SER A 434 -52.56 12.65 -70.95
C SER A 434 -53.65 13.69 -70.67
N ARG A 435 -53.65 14.82 -71.37
CA ARG A 435 -54.84 15.67 -71.44
C ARG A 435 -55.90 14.81 -72.12
N GLU A 436 -56.92 14.41 -71.36
CA GLU A 436 -58.18 13.95 -71.94
C GLU A 436 -58.57 14.96 -73.03
N PRO A 437 -58.94 14.52 -74.24
CA PRO A 437 -59.44 15.44 -75.24
C PRO A 437 -60.74 16.03 -74.69
N ALA A 438 -60.74 17.34 -74.46
CA ALA A 438 -61.96 18.09 -74.25
C ALA A 438 -62.89 17.78 -75.43
N SER A 439 -63.99 17.09 -75.16
CA SER A 439 -65.08 16.95 -76.11
C SER A 439 -65.52 18.36 -76.50
N ALA A 440 -65.25 18.73 -77.75
CA ALA A 440 -65.70 19.98 -78.32
C ALA A 440 -67.23 20.04 -78.24
N ALA A 441 -67.72 21.16 -77.72
CA ALA A 441 -69.11 21.53 -77.72
C ALA A 441 -69.65 21.61 -79.15
N TYR A 442 -70.86 21.10 -79.36
CA TYR A 442 -71.92 21.76 -80.12
C TYR A 442 -73.27 21.43 -79.49
#